data_AF-A0A6N3CEM4-F1
#
_entry.id   AF-A0A6N3CEM4-F1
#
_cell.length_a   1.000
_cell.length_b   1.000
_cell.length_c   1.000
_cell.angle_alpha   90.00
_cell.angle_beta   90.00
_cell.angle_gamma   90.00
#
_symmetry.space_group_name_H-M   'P 1'
#
loop_
_entity.id
_entity.type
_entity.pdbx_description
1 polymer ?
#
loop_
_entity_poly.entity_id
_entity_poly.type
_entity_poly.pdbx_seq_one_letter_code
_entity_poly.pdbx_strand_id
1 'polypeptide(L)'
;MGHIDELNKQRQHFFATASHELKTPITIIKGQVESMIMEIGRYKDTRRILPETLKEIENMEQLVKEILSISKLEMNTTNHTELLSLSNILKRVYKHLIPLANEKHIRIQKNISEDVMMILWTAFGKSSP
;
A
#
# COMPACT_ATOMS: atom_id res chain seq x y z
N MET A 1 -25.99 -18.78 -5.56
CA MET A 1 -24.83 -19.40 -6.22
C MET A 1 -23.98 -18.39 -7.00
N GLY A 2 -24.53 -17.51 -7.85
CA GLY A 2 -23.72 -16.57 -8.64
C GLY A 2 -22.82 -15.58 -7.88
N HIS A 3 -23.21 -15.13 -6.67
CA HIS A 3 -22.43 -14.11 -5.93
C HIS A 3 -21.08 -14.62 -5.38
N ILE A 4 -21.01 -15.92 -5.03
CA ILE A 4 -19.76 -16.54 -4.54
C ILE A 4 -18.77 -16.75 -5.69
N ASP A 5 -19.28 -17.08 -6.88
CA ASP A 5 -18.45 -17.24 -8.08
C ASP A 5 -17.89 -15.91 -8.57
N GLU A 6 -18.66 -14.83 -8.47
CA GLU A 6 -18.21 -13.46 -8.78
C GLU A 6 -17.05 -13.03 -7.87
N LEU A 7 -17.19 -13.21 -6.56
CA LEU A 7 -16.16 -12.87 -5.56
C LEU A 7 -14.89 -13.71 -5.77
N ASN A 8 -15.02 -15.01 -6.05
CA ASN A 8 -13.88 -15.86 -6.33
C ASN A 8 -13.14 -15.45 -7.62
N LYS A 9 -13.87 -15.03 -8.67
CA LYS A 9 -13.27 -14.51 -9.89
C LYS A 9 -12.53 -13.21 -9.65
N GLN A 10 -13.10 -12.27 -8.90
CA GLN A 10 -12.42 -11.03 -8.52
C GLN A 10 -11.13 -11.30 -7.75
N ARG A 11 -11.16 -12.26 -6.81
CA ARG A 11 -9.98 -12.69 -6.07
C ARG A 11 -8.90 -13.26 -6.99
N GLN A 12 -9.27 -14.17 -7.89
CA GLN A 12 -8.32 -14.73 -8.86
C GLN A 12 -7.73 -13.66 -9.77
N HIS A 13 -8.55 -12.73 -10.26
CA HIS A 13 -8.08 -11.60 -11.06
C HIS A 13 -7.11 -10.71 -10.30
N PHE A 14 -7.40 -10.37 -9.04
CA PHE A 14 -6.51 -9.57 -8.20
C PHE A 14 -5.13 -10.24 -8.02
N PHE A 15 -5.11 -11.52 -7.65
CA PHE A 15 -3.84 -12.25 -7.50
C PHE A 15 -3.09 -12.41 -8.83
N ALA A 16 -3.80 -12.61 -9.94
CA ALA A 16 -3.18 -12.69 -11.26
C ALA A 16 -2.50 -11.36 -11.63
N THR A 17 -3.21 -10.23 -11.47
CA THR A 17 -2.67 -8.89 -11.72
C THR A 17 -1.45 -8.61 -10.84
N ALA A 18 -1.56 -8.85 -9.53
CA ALA A 18 -0.43 -8.68 -8.62
C ALA A 18 0.80 -9.53 -9.01
N SER A 19 0.58 -10.77 -9.45
CA SER A 19 1.67 -11.64 -9.93
C SER A 19 2.35 -11.10 -11.18
N HIS A 20 1.56 -10.55 -12.11
CA HIS A 20 2.08 -9.92 -13.33
C HIS A 20 2.86 -8.64 -13.01
N GLU A 21 2.34 -7.80 -12.11
CA GLU A 21 2.97 -6.56 -11.70
C GLU A 21 4.27 -6.79 -10.91
N LEU A 22 4.37 -7.86 -10.13
CA LEU A 22 5.62 -8.27 -9.45
C LEU A 22 6.67 -8.83 -10.43
N LYS A 23 6.26 -9.47 -11.53
CA LYS A 23 7.20 -10.10 -12.47
C LYS A 23 8.14 -9.09 -13.12
N THR A 24 7.64 -7.90 -13.42
CA THR A 24 8.39 -6.80 -14.04
C THR A 24 9.56 -6.31 -13.18
N PRO A 25 9.36 -5.80 -11.94
CA PRO A 25 10.46 -5.35 -11.09
C PRO A 25 11.43 -6.48 -10.74
N ILE A 26 10.95 -7.72 -10.55
CA ILE A 26 11.83 -8.90 -10.35
C ILE A 26 12.76 -9.09 -11.55
N THR A 27 12.23 -9.02 -12.76
CA THR A 27 13.03 -9.21 -13.99
C THR A 27 14.04 -8.08 -14.16
N ILE A 28 13.65 -6.84 -13.85
CA ILE A 28 14.54 -5.66 -13.89
C ILE A 28 15.67 -5.82 -12.88
N ILE A 29 15.36 -6.07 -11.60
CA ILE A 29 16.36 -6.24 -10.54
C ILE A 29 17.32 -7.38 -10.89
N LYS A 30 16.79 -8.51 -11.34
CA LYS A 30 17.62 -9.65 -11.76
C LYS A 30 18.59 -9.26 -12.86
N GLY A 31 18.10 -8.61 -13.92
CA GLY A 31 18.95 -8.16 -15.03
C GLY A 31 19.99 -7.11 -14.60
N GLN A 32 19.63 -6.19 -13.71
CA GLN A 32 20.55 -5.21 -13.13
C GLN A 32 21.66 -5.90 -12.33
N VAL A 33 21.30 -6.84 -11.45
CA VAL A 33 22.26 -7.59 -10.61
C VAL A 33 23.16 -8.48 -11.46
N GLU A 34 22.61 -9.23 -12.42
CA GLU A 34 23.40 -10.05 -13.36
C GLU A 34 24.39 -9.18 -14.16
N SER A 35 23.94 -8.02 -14.63
CA SER A 35 24.81 -7.08 -15.37
C SER A 35 25.88 -6.44 -14.50
N MET A 36 25.60 -6.21 -13.21
CA MET A 36 26.59 -5.76 -12.23
C MET A 36 27.65 -6.84 -11.97
N ILE A 37 27.23 -8.10 -11.77
CA ILE A 37 28.12 -9.25 -11.57
C ILE A 37 29.04 -9.45 -12.78
N MET A 38 28.51 -9.31 -13.99
CA MET A 38 29.27 -9.44 -15.24
C MET A 38 30.06 -8.18 -15.62
N GLU A 39 29.97 -7.11 -14.82
CA GLU A 39 30.58 -5.81 -15.09
C GLU A 39 30.27 -5.28 -16.51
N ILE A 40 29.01 -5.29 -16.94
CA ILE A 40 28.64 -4.90 -18.31
C ILE A 40 28.27 -3.41 -18.38
N GLY A 41 28.96 -2.66 -19.23
CA GLY A 41 28.56 -1.29 -19.62
C GLY A 41 28.32 -0.36 -18.42
N ARG A 42 27.13 0.26 -18.36
CA ARG A 42 26.74 1.19 -17.28
C ARG A 42 26.65 0.53 -15.91
N TYR A 43 26.52 -0.80 -15.86
CA TYR A 43 26.34 -1.55 -14.62
C TYR A 43 27.63 -1.72 -13.81
N LYS A 44 28.77 -1.28 -14.35
CA LYS A 44 30.02 -1.15 -13.58
C LYS A 44 29.94 -0.08 -12.49
N ASP A 45 29.14 0.97 -12.69
CA ASP A 45 29.01 2.06 -11.72
C ASP A 45 27.89 1.76 -10.72
N THR A 46 28.21 0.93 -9.74
CA THR A 46 27.26 0.50 -8.69
C THR A 46 26.66 1.68 -7.91
N ARG A 47 27.37 2.81 -7.81
CA ARG A 47 26.85 4.02 -7.14
C ARG A 47 25.63 4.61 -7.85
N ARG A 48 25.49 4.39 -9.16
CA ARG A 48 24.32 4.81 -9.93
C ARG A 48 23.22 3.76 -9.97
N ILE A 49 23.61 2.48 -10.05
CA ILE A 49 22.62 1.40 -10.24
C ILE A 49 21.99 0.95 -8.92
N LEU A 50 22.74 0.88 -7.83
CA LEU A 50 22.19 0.41 -6.54
C LEU A 50 20.98 1.24 -6.06
N PRO A 51 20.95 2.59 -6.21
CA PRO A 51 19.73 3.37 -5.94
C PRO A 51 18.55 3.01 -6.85
N GLU A 52 18.77 2.74 -8.15
CA GLU A 52 17.72 2.29 -9.06
C GLU A 52 17.18 0.92 -8.64
N THR A 53 18.06 -0.01 -8.29
CA THR A 53 17.69 -1.35 -7.81
C THR A 53 16.92 -1.28 -6.49
N LEU A 54 17.33 -0.43 -5.55
CA LEU A 54 16.63 -0.23 -4.28
C LEU A 54 15.20 0.28 -4.52
N LYS A 55 15.03 1.23 -5.44
CA LYS A 55 13.70 1.75 -5.78
C LYS A 55 12.76 0.66 -6.31
N GLU A 56 13.26 -0.26 -7.12
CA GLU A 56 12.44 -1.40 -7.59
C GLU A 56 12.06 -2.37 -6.46
N ILE A 57 12.96 -2.57 -5.49
CA ILE A 57 12.67 -3.37 -4.28
C ILE A 57 11.57 -2.69 -3.44
N GLU A 58 11.66 -1.37 -3.23
CA GLU A 58 10.65 -0.60 -2.50
C GLU A 58 9.27 -0.65 -3.20
N ASN A 59 9.25 -0.60 -4.54
CA ASN A 59 8.02 -0.78 -5.32
C ASN A 59 7.40 -2.17 -5.08
N MET A 60 8.22 -3.22 -5.08
CA MET A 60 7.75 -4.58 -4.77
C MET A 60 7.21 -4.69 -3.34
N GLU A 61 7.89 -4.09 -2.35
CA GLU A 61 7.40 -4.08 -0.97
C GLU A 61 6.03 -3.39 -0.85
N GLN A 62 5.82 -2.31 -1.60
CA GLN A 62 4.55 -1.60 -1.63
C GLN A 62 3.43 -2.48 -2.21
N LEU A 63 3.67 -3.17 -3.32
CA LEU A 63 2.73 -4.14 -3.90
C LEU A 63 2.38 -5.26 -2.91
N VAL A 64 3.37 -5.79 -2.18
CA VAL A 64 3.11 -6.81 -1.15
C VAL A 64 2.24 -6.27 -0.01
N LYS A 65 2.50 -5.03 0.45
CA LYS A 65 1.68 -4.38 1.48
C LYS A 65 0.23 -4.20 1.02
N GLU A 66 0.01 -3.88 -0.25
CA GLU A 66 -1.34 -3.74 -0.82
C GLU A 66 -2.08 -5.07 -0.86
N ILE A 67 -1.42 -6.15 -1.32
CA ILE A 67 -1.98 -7.52 -1.31
C ILE A 67 -2.38 -7.93 0.12
N LEU A 68 -1.50 -7.73 1.10
CA LEU A 68 -1.77 -8.07 2.49
C LEU A 68 -2.88 -7.21 3.10
N SER A 69 -2.99 -5.94 2.69
CA SER A 69 -4.05 -5.05 3.18
C SER A 69 -5.43 -5.49 2.66
N ILE A 70 -5.52 -5.86 1.38
CA ILE A 70 -6.75 -6.39 0.78
C ILE A 70 -7.13 -7.73 1.43
N SER A 71 -6.17 -8.62 1.64
CA SER A 71 -6.41 -9.88 2.35
C SER A 71 -6.95 -9.67 3.77
N LYS A 72 -6.46 -8.66 4.50
CA LYS A 72 -6.98 -8.31 5.83
C LYS A 72 -8.39 -7.72 5.79
N LEU A 73 -8.69 -6.89 4.78
CA LEU A 73 -10.03 -6.32 4.60
C LEU A 73 -11.07 -7.41 4.29
N GLU A 74 -10.71 -8.41 3.47
CA GLU A 74 -11.60 -9.54 3.16
C GLU A 74 -11.80 -10.51 4.34
N MET A 75 -10.82 -10.63 5.25
CA MET A 75 -10.97 -11.46 6.46
C MET A 75 -11.84 -10.79 7.53
N ASN A 76 -11.92 -9.45 7.54
CA ASN A 76 -12.70 -8.67 8.50
C ASN A 76 -14.12 -8.35 7.99
N THR A 77 -14.83 -9.33 7.44
CA THR A 77 -16.26 -9.23 7.09
C THR A 77 -17.20 -9.26 8.29
N THR A 78 -16.66 -9.23 9.51
CA THR A 78 -17.43 -9.09 10.74
C THR A 78 -17.84 -7.63 10.91
N ASN A 79 -19.15 -7.38 11.02
CA ASN A 79 -19.70 -6.05 11.33
C ASN A 79 -19.09 -5.55 12.65
N HIS A 80 -18.08 -4.70 12.56
CA HIS A 80 -17.44 -4.09 13.70
C HIS A 80 -17.91 -2.65 13.82
N THR A 81 -18.80 -2.40 14.79
CA THR A 81 -18.99 -1.05 15.31
C THR A 81 -17.87 -0.77 16.29
N GLU A 82 -16.89 0.03 15.87
CA GLU A 82 -15.81 0.50 16.72
C GLU A 82 -15.92 2.02 16.93
N LEU A 83 -15.77 2.45 18.19
CA LEU A 83 -15.63 3.85 18.55
C LEU A 83 -14.20 4.29 18.24
N LEU A 84 -14.04 5.16 17.25
CA LEU A 84 -12.75 5.67 16.82
C LEU A 84 -12.60 7.14 17.17
N SER A 85 -11.48 7.50 17.80
CA SER A 85 -11.11 8.91 17.99
C SER A 85 -10.55 9.47 16.69
N LEU A 86 -11.39 10.18 15.94
CA LEU A 86 -11.01 10.88 14.71
C LEU A 86 -9.91 11.91 15.00
N SER A 87 -9.99 12.56 16.16
CA SER A 87 -8.96 13.48 16.66
C SER A 87 -7.58 12.84 16.73
N ASN A 88 -7.48 11.62 17.24
CA ASN A 88 -6.21 10.90 17.35
C ASN A 88 -5.65 10.47 16.00
N ILE A 89 -6.53 10.05 15.09
CA ILE A 89 -6.14 9.70 13.71
C ILE A 89 -5.57 10.93 13.01
N LEU A 90 -6.27 12.06 13.04
CA LEU A 90 -5.83 13.30 12.41
C LEU A 90 -4.53 13.83 13.02
N LYS A 91 -4.36 13.73 14.35
CA LYS A 91 -3.10 14.06 15.04
C LYS A 91 -1.94 13.19 14.52
N ARG A 92 -2.17 11.89 14.30
CA ARG A 92 -1.15 10.96 13.77
C ARG A 92 -0.79 11.27 12.32
N VAL A 93 -1.78 11.56 11.47
CA VAL A 93 -1.55 11.95 10.07
C VAL A 93 -0.77 13.26 10.00
N TYR A 94 -1.17 14.28 10.78
CA TYR A 94 -0.46 15.55 10.86
C TYR A 94 1.02 15.38 11.24
N LYS A 95 1.32 14.52 12.22
CA LYS A 95 2.71 14.25 12.65
C LYS A 95 3.57 13.67 11.52
N HIS A 96 3.00 12.84 10.66
CA HIS A 96 3.72 12.25 9.52
C HIS A 96 3.86 13.23 8.34
N LEU A 97 2.87 14.11 8.13
CA LEU A 97 2.87 15.04 6.99
C LEU A 97 3.74 16.28 7.21
N ILE A 98 3.91 16.74 8.46
CA ILE A 98 4.68 17.97 8.75
C ILE A 98 6.13 17.93 8.24
N PRO A 99 6.91 16.84 8.42
CA PRO A 99 8.26 16.76 7.87
C PRO A 99 8.30 16.97 6.35
N LEU A 100 7.40 16.30 5.61
CA LEU A 100 7.28 16.40 4.15
C LEU A 100 6.82 17.79 3.69
N ALA A 101 5.91 18.40 4.45
CA ALA A 101 5.42 19.75 4.17
C ALA A 101 6.53 20.79 4.37
N ASN A 102 7.33 20.66 5.43
CA ASN A 102 8.45 21.54 5.70
C ASN A 102 9.53 21.46 4.61
N GLU A 103 9.84 20.25 4.14
CA GLU A 103 10.77 20.03 3.01
C GLU A 103 10.31 20.76 1.75
N LYS A 104 9.00 20.83 1.50
CA LYS A 104 8.41 21.50 0.33
C LYS A 104 7.98 22.95 0.61
N HIS A 105 8.35 23.52 1.76
CA HIS A 105 7.92 24.85 2.20
C HIS A 105 6.39 25.07 2.19
N ILE A 106 5.62 24.01 2.41
CA ILE A 106 4.16 24.04 2.49
C ILE A 106 3.74 24.27 3.95
N ARG A 107 2.90 25.29 4.18
CA ARG A 107 2.33 25.56 5.50
C ARG A 107 1.07 24.73 5.71
N ILE A 108 1.08 23.82 6.69
CA ILE A 108 -0.12 23.09 7.14
C ILE A 108 -0.58 23.72 8.47
N GLN A 109 -1.82 24.21 8.50
CA GLN A 109 -2.45 24.70 9.72
C GLN A 109 -3.33 23.60 10.32
N LYS A 110 -3.17 23.36 11.62
CA LYS A 110 -3.97 22.39 12.37
C LYS A 110 -5.07 23.10 13.15
N ASN A 111 -6.33 22.75 12.89
CA ASN A 111 -7.47 23.07 13.74
C ASN A 111 -8.26 21.77 13.98
N ILE A 112 -7.89 21.01 15.01
CA ILE A 112 -8.48 19.71 15.31
C ILE A 112 -9.10 19.81 16.71
N SER A 113 -10.43 19.74 16.78
CA SER A 113 -11.17 19.66 18.05
C SER A 113 -10.76 18.43 18.85
N GLU A 114 -10.79 18.53 20.17
CA GLU A 114 -10.50 17.39 21.05
C GLU A 114 -11.67 16.42 21.10
N ASP A 115 -11.36 15.13 21.33
CA ASP A 115 -12.34 14.07 21.59
C ASP A 115 -13.48 13.91 20.58
N VAL A 116 -13.28 14.33 19.33
CA VAL A 116 -14.16 13.94 18.22
C VAL A 116 -14.10 12.43 18.04
N MET A 117 -15.19 11.77 18.42
CA MET A 117 -15.42 10.34 18.25
C MET A 117 -16.31 10.11 17.03
N MET A 118 -16.00 9.07 16.27
CA MET A 118 -16.79 8.62 15.15
C MET A 118 -17.10 7.14 15.34
N ILE A 119 -18.34 6.76 15.08
CA ILE A 119 -18.74 5.35 15.00
C ILE A 119 -18.50 4.93 13.56
N LEU A 120 -17.58 3.99 13.36
CA LEU A 120 -17.41 3.38 12.05
C LEU A 120 -18.51 2.33 11.89
N TRP A 121 -19.44 2.57 10.96
CA TRP A 121 -20.44 1.59 10.56
C TRP A 121 -20.06 1.02 9.20
N THR A 122 -19.54 -0.21 9.19
CA THR A 122 -19.31 -0.95 7.96
C THR A 122 -20.51 -1.86 7.71
N ALA A 123 -21.44 -1.44 6.84
CA ALA A 123 -22.40 -2.38 6.27
C ALA A 123 -21.97 -2.79 4.88
N PHE A 124 -21.15 -3.82 4.82
CA PHE A 124 -21.06 -4.66 3.64
C PHE A 124 -21.71 -5.99 4.00
N GLY A 125 -22.98 -6.14 3.62
CA GLY A 125 -23.71 -7.40 3.75
C GLY A 125 -24.71 -7.44 4.90
N LYS A 126 -25.87 -6.82 4.71
CA LYS A 126 -27.18 -7.46 4.91
C LYS A 126 -28.27 -6.51 4.44
N SER A 127 -28.94 -6.90 3.37
CA SER A 127 -30.32 -6.50 3.11
C SER A 127 -31.11 -6.70 4.41
N SER A 128 -31.69 -5.61 4.91
CA SER A 128 -32.72 -5.65 5.95
C SER A 128 -34.05 -6.13 5.35
N PRO A 129 -35.00 -6.57 6.20
CA PRO A 129 -35.86 -7.74 5.99
C PRO A 129 -36.93 -7.60 4.89
#